data_AF-A0AB37URX1-F1
#
_entry.id   AF-A0AB37URX1-F1
#
_cell.length_a   1.000
_cell.length_b   1.000
_cell.length_c   1.000
_cell.angle_alpha   90.00
_cell.angle_beta   90.00
_cell.angle_gamma   90.00
#
_symmetry.space_group_name_H-M   'P 1'
#
loop_
_entity.id
_entity.type
_entity.pdbx_description
1 polymer ?
#
loop_
_entity_poly.entity_id
_entity_poly.type
_entity_poly.pdbx_seq_one_letter_code
_entity_poly.pdbx_strand_id
1 'polypeptide(L)'
;MLVPLLRKRYTAMLEIYLVEDNASEAVVDVWMLKLLDRLPVIPLPLRQPDPDVPLDLAAVLNAIYDEAAYNLSIDYRQVPPPPLSKSDNLWLENLIVPLREE
;
A
#
# COMPACT_ATOMS: atom_id res chain seq x y z
N MET A 1 9.81 27.95 -6.29
CA MET A 1 10.25 26.55 -6.14
C MET A 1 10.03 26.16 -4.69
N LEU A 2 8.82 25.69 -4.35
CA LEU A 2 8.45 25.31 -2.98
C LEU A 2 8.70 23.81 -2.82
N VAL A 3 9.77 23.46 -2.10
CA VAL A 3 9.94 22.10 -1.58
C VAL A 3 8.84 21.91 -0.53
N PRO A 4 7.90 20.96 -0.68
CA PRO A 4 6.94 20.69 0.36
C PRO A 4 7.72 20.14 1.55
N LEU A 5 7.72 20.89 2.65
CA LEU A 5 8.21 20.44 3.95
C LEU A 5 7.29 19.31 4.43
N LEU A 6 7.58 18.08 3.99
CA LEU A 6 6.98 16.84 4.50
C LEU A 6 7.36 16.71 5.97
N ARG A 7 6.53 17.27 6.85
CA ARG A 7 6.54 16.94 8.27
C ARG A 7 6.41 15.43 8.40
N LYS A 8 7.19 14.82 9.29
CA LYS A 8 7.14 13.39 9.68
C LYS A 8 5.71 12.97 10.07
N ARG A 9 4.89 12.64 9.09
CA ARG A 9 3.56 12.04 9.20
C ARG A 9 3.54 10.90 8.19
N TYR A 10 3.10 9.75 8.64
CA TYR A 10 3.09 8.46 7.94
C TYR A 10 2.44 8.60 6.56
N THR A 11 3.28 8.76 5.54
CA THR A 11 2.89 8.78 4.13
C THR A 11 3.48 7.54 3.50
N ALA A 12 2.64 6.56 3.20
CA ALA A 12 3.00 5.52 2.24
C ALA A 12 2.64 6.08 0.86
N MET A 13 3.63 6.14 -0.02
CA MET A 13 3.43 6.50 -1.42
C MET A 13 3.44 5.20 -2.22
N LEU A 14 2.29 4.82 -2.78
CA LEU A 14 2.23 3.72 -3.73
C LEU A 14 2.36 4.33 -5.13
N GLU A 15 3.55 4.25 -5.71
CA GLU A 15 3.78 4.65 -7.10
C GLU A 15 3.41 3.46 -7.99
N ILE A 16 2.22 3.49 -8.58
CA ILE A 16 1.82 2.52 -9.61
C ILE A 16 2.11 3.15 -10.95
N TYR A 17 3.15 2.66 -11.63
CA TYR A 17 3.46 3.09 -12.98
C TYR A 17 2.62 2.27 -13.97
N LEU A 18 1.60 2.90 -14.52
CA LEU A 18 0.86 2.38 -15.65
C LEU A 18 1.56 2.83 -16.93
N VAL A 19 2.05 1.88 -17.72
CA VAL A 19 2.68 2.17 -19.02
C VAL A 19 1.67 1.83 -20.12
N GLU A 20 1.06 2.85 -20.71
CA GLU A 20 0.28 2.69 -21.93
C GLU A 20 1.23 2.62 -23.13
N ASP A 21 1.12 1.55 -23.94
CA ASP A 21 2.00 1.18 -25.07
C ASP A 21 2.00 2.17 -26.25
N ASN A 22 1.36 3.35 -26.14
CA ASN A 22 1.31 4.35 -27.21
C ASN A 22 1.07 5.81 -26.78
N ALA A 23 1.15 6.14 -25.50
CA ALA A 23 0.91 7.52 -25.07
C ALA A 23 2.18 8.37 -25.25
N SER A 24 2.13 9.37 -26.14
CA SER A 24 3.15 10.43 -26.26
C SER A 24 3.25 11.32 -25.01
N GLU A 25 2.39 11.09 -24.01
CA GLU A 25 2.35 11.78 -22.73
C GLU A 25 1.83 10.78 -21.66
N ALA A 26 2.73 10.25 -20.82
CA ALA A 26 2.34 9.31 -19.78
C ALA A 26 1.51 10.03 -18.70
N VAL A 27 0.24 9.68 -18.58
CA VAL A 27 -0.62 10.14 -17.48
C VAL A 27 -0.33 9.28 -16.26
N VAL A 28 -0.05 9.94 -15.13
CA VAL A 28 0.25 9.27 -13.86
C VAL A 28 -0.79 9.68 -12.83
N ASP A 29 -1.54 8.70 -12.33
CA ASP A 29 -2.39 8.87 -11.16
C ASP A 29 -1.62 8.48 -9.89
N VAL A 30 -1.77 9.30 -8.85
CA VAL A 30 -1.06 9.10 -7.57
C VAL A 30 -2.06 9.01 -6.43
N TRP A 31 -2.03 7.88 -5.71
CA TRP A 31 -2.85 7.67 -4.51
C TRP A 31 -1.99 7.79 -3.25
N MET A 32 -2.25 8.83 -2.46
CA MET A 32 -1.59 9.03 -1.16
C MET A 32 -2.36 8.32 -0.06
N LEU A 33 -1.68 7.45 0.71
CA LEU A 33 -2.29 6.64 1.75
C LEU A 33 -1.55 6.82 3.08
N LYS A 34 -2.31 6.83 4.18
CA LYS A 34 -1.79 6.70 5.54
C LYS A 34 -1.95 5.26 6.00
N LEU A 35 -1.23 4.90 7.05
CA LEU A 35 -1.20 3.54 7.61
C LEU A 35 -2.59 2.95 7.91
N LEU A 36 -3.51 3.77 8.41
CA LEU A 36 -4.85 3.34 8.81
C LEU A 36 -5.91 3.49 7.70
N ASP A 37 -5.53 4.06 6.55
CA ASP A 37 -6.44 4.21 5.43
C ASP A 37 -6.66 2.84 4.78
N ARG A 38 -7.89 2.57 4.32
CA ARG A 38 -8.13 1.39 3.49
C ARG A 38 -7.46 1.59 2.13
N LEU A 39 -6.88 0.51 1.59
CA LEU A 39 -6.36 0.53 0.23
C LEU A 39 -7.52 0.78 -0.76
N PRO A 40 -7.32 1.64 -1.78
CA PRO A 40 -8.36 2.01 -2.71
C PRO A 40 -8.61 0.91 -3.75
N VAL A 41 -9.79 0.95 -4.36
CA VAL A 41 -10.04 0.29 -5.64
C VAL A 41 -9.57 1.26 -6.74
N ILE A 42 -8.64 0.82 -7.58
CA ILE A 42 -8.05 1.66 -8.64
C ILE A 42 -8.51 1.20 -10.03
N PRO A 43 -8.58 2.09 -11.03
CA PRO A 43 -8.74 1.67 -12.42
C PRO A 43 -7.46 0.99 -12.92
N LEU A 44 -7.58 -0.21 -13.45
CA LEU A 44 -6.52 -0.92 -14.17
C LEU A 44 -6.77 -0.76 -15.67
N PRO A 45 -5.95 0.01 -16.40
CA PRO A 45 -6.12 0.18 -17.84
C PRO A 45 -5.84 -1.14 -18.55
N LEU A 46 -6.78 -1.51 -19.42
CA LEU A 46 -6.62 -2.64 -20.32
C LEU A 46 -6.16 -2.17 -21.70
N ARG A 47 -5.87 -3.14 -22.56
CA ARG A 47 -5.55 -2.83 -23.96
C ARG A 47 -6.80 -2.27 -24.64
N GLN A 48 -6.66 -1.14 -25.33
CA GLN A 48 -7.75 -0.60 -26.13
C GLN A 48 -8.31 -1.64 -27.13
N PRO A 49 -9.63 -1.69 -27.33
CA PRO A 49 -10.65 -0.75 -26.87
C PRO A 49 -11.28 -1.08 -25.50
N ASP A 50 -10.71 -2.03 -24.76
CA ASP A 50 -11.31 -2.48 -23.50
C ASP A 50 -11.26 -1.35 -22.45
N PRO A 51 -12.37 -1.09 -21.73
CA PRO A 51 -12.39 -0.09 -20.67
C PRO A 51 -11.58 -0.56 -19.46
N ASP A 52 -11.18 0.39 -18.63
CA ASP A 52 -10.52 0.12 -17.37
C ASP A 52 -11.38 -0.79 -16.47
N VAL A 53 -10.71 -1.71 -15.79
CA VAL A 53 -11.35 -2.62 -14.84
C VAL A 53 -11.00 -2.21 -13.42
N PRO A 54 -11.96 -2.18 -12.48
CA PRO A 54 -11.67 -1.90 -11.08
C PRO A 54 -10.82 -3.00 -10.46
N LEU A 55 -9.68 -2.63 -9.88
CA LEU A 55 -8.78 -3.50 -9.15
C LEU A 55 -8.83 -3.20 -7.65
N ASP A 56 -9.29 -4.15 -6.85
CA ASP A 56 -9.26 -4.06 -5.38
C ASP A 56 -7.86 -4.38 -4.85
N LEU A 57 -7.10 -3.32 -4.53
CA LEU A 57 -5.73 -3.48 -4.03
C LEU A 57 -5.66 -4.20 -2.67
N ALA A 58 -6.69 -4.08 -1.82
CA ALA A 58 -6.70 -4.79 -0.54
C ALA A 58 -6.81 -6.30 -0.78
N ALA A 59 -7.71 -6.71 -1.67
CA ALA A 59 -7.88 -8.12 -2.02
C ALA A 59 -6.61 -8.72 -2.64
N VAL A 60 -5.98 -7.99 -3.57
CA VAL A 60 -4.73 -8.43 -4.22
C VAL A 60 -3.61 -8.59 -3.21
N LEU A 61 -3.40 -7.60 -2.34
CA LEU A 61 -2.31 -7.66 -1.35
C LEU A 61 -2.50 -8.80 -0.36
N ASN A 62 -3.73 -9.03 0.11
CA ASN A 62 -4.04 -10.15 1.01
C ASN A 62 -3.77 -11.50 0.34
N ALA A 63 -4.18 -11.66 -0.93
CA ALA A 63 -3.92 -12.90 -1.66
C ALA A 63 -2.42 -13.20 -1.79
N ILE A 64 -1.61 -12.19 -2.11
CA ILE A 64 -0.15 -12.33 -2.20
C ILE A 64 0.45 -12.63 -0.81
N TYR A 65 -0.03 -11.96 0.23
CA TYR A 65 0.43 -12.16 1.60
C TYR A 65 0.23 -13.62 2.06
N ASP A 66 -0.94 -14.16 1.78
CA ASP A 66 -1.31 -15.54 2.12
C ASP A 66 -0.53 -16.55 1.28
N GLU A 67 -0.42 -16.34 -0.03
CA GLU A 67 0.29 -17.25 -0.95
C GLU A 67 1.80 -17.31 -0.64
N ALA A 68 2.40 -16.16 -0.31
CA ALA A 68 3.82 -16.08 0.07
C ALA A 68 4.09 -16.53 1.52
N ALA A 69 3.04 -16.82 2.31
CA ALA A 69 3.12 -17.18 3.72
C ALA A 69 3.98 -16.18 4.53
N TYR A 70 3.75 -14.87 4.35
CA TYR A 70 4.56 -13.85 4.99
C TYR A 70 4.47 -13.85 6.52
N ASN A 71 3.40 -14.42 7.07
CA ASN A 71 3.29 -14.68 8.51
C ASN A 71 4.47 -15.51 9.04
N LEU A 72 5.07 -16.39 8.22
CA LEU A 72 6.19 -17.25 8.61
C LEU A 72 7.57 -16.63 8.33
N SER A 73 7.66 -15.66 7.41
CA SER A 73 8.95 -15.08 7.00
C SER A 73 9.28 -13.75 7.68
N ILE A 74 8.27 -13.03 8.18
CA ILE A 74 8.44 -11.72 8.80
C ILE A 74 8.44 -11.89 10.32
N ASP A 75 9.45 -11.33 11.01
CA ASP A 75 9.51 -11.35 12.47
C ASP A 75 8.66 -10.23 13.09
N TYR A 76 7.38 -10.53 13.37
CA TYR A 76 6.40 -9.59 13.93
C TYR A 76 6.64 -9.16 15.38
N ARG A 77 7.67 -9.69 16.03
CA ARG A 77 8.09 -9.28 17.38
C ARG A 77 9.00 -8.05 17.34
N GLN A 78 9.54 -7.71 16.18
CA GLN A 78 10.37 -6.53 16.00
C GLN A 78 9.51 -5.26 15.87
N VAL A 79 10.06 -4.13 16.32
CA VAL A 79 9.41 -2.83 16.13
C VAL A 79 9.45 -2.49 14.64
N PRO A 80 8.31 -2.15 14.01
CA PRO A 80 8.29 -1.84 12.59
C PRO A 80 9.08 -0.55 12.30
N PRO A 81 9.94 -0.55 11.27
CA PRO A 81 10.53 0.67 10.75
C PRO A 81 9.60 1.35 9.72
N PRO A 82 9.47 2.68 9.70
CA PRO A 82 9.93 3.64 10.70
C PRO A 82 9.05 3.64 11.96
N PRO A 83 9.54 4.19 13.10
CA PRO A 83 8.77 4.20 14.35
C PRO A 83 7.39 4.85 14.20
N LEU A 84 6.36 4.12 14.61
CA LEU A 84 4.98 4.60 14.57
C LEU A 84 4.65 5.56 15.72
N SER A 85 3.53 6.28 15.57
CA SER A 85 3.02 7.16 16.62
C SER A 85 2.49 6.30 17.75
N LYS A 86 2.24 6.90 18.92
CA LYS A 86 1.69 6.14 20.06
C LYS A 86 0.33 5.51 19.74
N SER A 87 -0.54 6.23 19.03
CA SER A 87 -1.86 5.73 18.64
C SER A 87 -1.77 4.61 17.61
N ASP A 88 -0.91 4.78 16.61
CA ASP A 88 -0.76 3.79 15.53
C ASP A 88 -0.09 2.52 16.03
N ASN A 89 0.90 2.64 16.93
CA ASN A 89 1.47 1.49 17.62
C ASN A 89 0.41 0.76 18.44
N LEU A 90 -0.42 1.45 19.23
CA LEU A 90 -1.44 0.76 20.01
C LEU A 90 -2.43 -0.02 19.13
N TRP A 91 -2.82 0.53 17.99
CA TRP A 91 -3.62 -0.18 17.00
C TRP A 91 -2.88 -1.40 16.44
N LEU A 92 -1.62 -1.23 16.03
CA LEU A 92 -0.80 -2.29 15.44
C LEU A 92 -0.61 -3.44 16.43
N GLU A 93 -0.24 -3.12 17.67
CA GLU A 93 -0.01 -4.08 18.75
C GLU A 93 -1.22 -4.97 18.96
N ASN A 94 -2.43 -4.41 18.93
CA ASN A 94 -3.68 -5.18 19.04
C ASN A 94 -3.94 -6.05 17.79
N LEU A 95 -3.52 -5.61 16.60
CA LEU A 95 -3.74 -6.32 15.35
C LEU A 95 -2.83 -7.55 15.22
N ILE A 96 -1.55 -7.42 15.58
CA ILE A 96 -0.53 -8.46 15.34
C ILE A 96 -0.32 -9.41 16.52
N VAL A 97 -1.09 -9.30 17.61
CA VAL A 97 -1.02 -10.24 18.75
C VAL A 97 -1.00 -11.70 18.29
N PRO A 98 -1.90 -12.15 17.38
CA PRO A 98 -1.92 -13.54 16.96
C PRO A 98 -0.61 -13.98 16.27
N LEU A 99 -0.03 -13.10 15.47
CA LEU A 99 1.20 -13.37 14.69
C LEU A 99 2.48 -13.39 15.53
N ARG A 100 2.40 -13.04 16.82
CA ARG A 100 3.55 -13.09 17.75
C ARG A 100 3.63 -14.36 18.57
N GLU A 101 2.50 -15.07 18.67
CA GLU A 101 2.37 -16.30 19.45
C GLU A 101 2.52 -17.56 18.55
N GLU A 102 2.58 -17.37 17.23
CA GLU A 102 2.92 -18.39 16.21
C GLU A 102 4.45 -18.61 16.12
#